data_AF-X5TNG3-F1
#
_entry.id   AF-X5TNG3-F1
#
_cell.length_a   1.000
_cell.length_b   1.000
_cell.length_c   1.000
_cell.angle_alpha   90.00
_cell.angle_beta   90.00
_cell.angle_gamma   90.00
#
_symmetry.space_group_name_H-M   'P 1'
#
loop_
_entity.id
_entity.type
_entity.pdbx_description
1 polymer ?
#
loop_
_entity_poly.entity_id
_entity_poly.type
_entity_poly.pdbx_seq_one_letter_code
_entity_poly.pdbx_strand_id
1 'polypeptide(L)' 'GQTVGIKQVEDHIWLASFMDYDLGFFDDETCRLEPLQNPFGPKVLPMSPI' A
#
# COMPACT_ATOMS: atom_id res chain seq x y z
N GLY A 1 4.52 -12.37 -10.57
CA GLY A 1 4.36 -10.94 -10.22
C GLY A 1 2.96 -10.74 -9.68
N GLN A 2 2.76 -9.76 -8.81
CA GLN A 2 1.44 -9.35 -8.33
C GLN A 2 1.03 -8.05 -9.03
N THR A 3 -0.23 -7.94 -9.45
CA THR A 3 -0.76 -6.76 -10.15
C THR A 3 -1.12 -5.68 -9.14
N VAL A 4 -0.38 -4.58 -9.13
CA VAL A 4 -0.68 -3.39 -8.32
C VAL A 4 -1.39 -2.38 -9.21
N GLY A 5 -2.49 -1.81 -8.72
CA GLY A 5 -3.21 -0.72 -9.37
C GLY A 5 -2.66 0.63 -8.92
N ILE A 6 -2.29 1.47 -9.88
CA ILE A 6 -1.91 2.87 -9.62
C ILE A 6 -3.01 3.75 -10.20
N LYS A 7 -3.55 4.65 -9.38
CA LYS A 7 -4.63 5.57 -9.77
C LYS A 7 -4.24 6.99 -9.37
N GLN A 8 -4.27 7.92 -10.31
CA GLN A 8 -4.15 9.34 -9.99
C GLN A 8 -5.41 9.80 -9.25
N VAL A 9 -5.24 10.34 -8.04
CA VAL A 9 -6.34 10.84 -7.21
C VAL A 9 -6.40 12.36 -7.19
N GLU A 10 -5.25 13.02 -7.34
CA GLU A 10 -5.11 14.47 -7.39
C GLU A 10 -3.98 14.86 -8.35
N ASP A 11 -3.81 16.14 -8.62
CA ASP A 11 -2.66 16.64 -9.37
C ASP A 11 -1.39 16.22 -8.64
N HIS A 12 -0.52 15.48 -9.34
CA HIS A 12 0.72 14.91 -8.81
C HIS A 12 0.60 13.92 -7.64
N ILE A 13 -0.61 13.54 -7.21
CA ILE A 13 -0.82 12.53 -6.16
C ILE A 13 -1.43 11.26 -6.74
N TRP A 14 -0.78 10.14 -6.47
CA TRP A 14 -1.09 8.82 -6.98
C TRP A 14 -1.38 7.84 -5.84
N LEU A 15 -2.55 7.22 -5.85
CA LEU A 15 -2.90 6.14 -4.93
C LEU A 15 -2.39 4.81 -5.50
N ALA A 16 -1.56 4.13 -4.71
CA ALA A 16 -1.20 2.74 -4.93
C ALA A 16 -2.18 1.83 -4.18
N SER A 17 -2.84 0.94 -4.92
CA SER A 17 -3.82 -0.02 -4.41
C SER A 17 -3.47 -1.42 -4.89
N PHE A 18 -3.71 -2.42 -4.04
CA PHE A 18 -3.50 -3.82 -4.36
C PHE A 18 -4.71 -4.63 -3.91
N MET A 19 -5.38 -5.29 -4.85
CA MET A 19 -6.69 -5.92 -4.62
C MET A 19 -7.70 -4.89 -4.09
N ASP A 20 -8.31 -5.14 -2.93
CA ASP A 20 -9.23 -4.24 -2.24
C ASP A 20 -8.54 -3.37 -1.17
N TYR A 21 -7.21 -3.28 -1.22
CA TYR A 21 -6.42 -2.62 -0.20
C TYR A 21 -5.63 -1.44 -0.75
N ASP A 22 -5.77 -0.29 -0.11
CA ASP A 22 -4.94 0.88 -0.38
C ASP A 22 -3.60 0.77 0.35
N LEU A 23 -2.50 0.82 -0.40
CA LEU A 23 -1.14 0.66 0.13
C LEU A 23 -0.53 2.00 0.55
N GLY A 24 -0.88 3.08 -0.14
CA GLY A 24 -0.33 4.40 0.14
C GLY A 24 -0.49 5.39 -0.99
N PHE A 25 -0.17 6.64 -0.69
CA PHE A 25 -0.10 7.71 -1.68
C PHE A 25 1.35 7.95 -2.08
N PHE A 26 1.55 8.24 -3.36
CA PHE A 26 2.80 8.70 -3.92
C PHE A 26 2.59 10.12 -4.42
N ASP A 27 3.37 11.04 -3.87
CA ASP A 27 3.42 12.45 -4.26
C ASP A 27 4.63 12.65 -5.17
N ASP A 28 4.34 13.00 -6.43
CA ASP A 28 5.31 13.24 -7.49
C ASP A 28 6.04 14.59 -7.33
N GLU A 29 5.41 15.60 -6.73
CA GLU A 29 6.06 16.90 -6.48
C GLU A 29 7.12 16.80 -5.40
N THR A 30 6.81 16.08 -4.31
CA THR A 30 7.73 15.93 -3.18
C THR A 30 8.62 14.69 -3.27
N CYS A 31 8.40 13.82 -4.27
CA CYS A 31 9.03 12.50 -4.37
C CYS A 31 8.87 11.68 -3.08
N ARG A 32 7.73 11.82 -2.40
CA ARG A 32 7.45 11.15 -1.12
C ARG A 32 6.37 10.11 -1.29
N LEU A 33 6.51 9.05 -0.50
CA LEU A 33 5.50 8.00 -0.41
C LEU A 33 4.96 8.01 1.01
N GLU A 34 3.65 8.21 1.14
CA GLU A 34 2.94 8.14 2.40
C GLU A 34 2.25 6.78 2.50
N PRO A 35 2.84 5.82 3.24
CA PRO A 35 2.24 4.51 3.40
C PRO A 35 0.96 4.63 4.22
N LEU A 36 -0.10 3.98 3.75
CA LEU A 36 -1.32 3.81 4.52
C LEU A 36 -1.16 2.65 5.51
N GLN A 37 -2.18 2.45 6.35
CA GLN A 37 -2.19 1.36 7.31
C GLN A 37 -1.99 0.03 6.59
N ASN A 38 -0.85 -0.64 6.83
CA ASN A 38 -0.51 -1.89 6.18
C ASN A 38 -1.57 -2.96 6.50
N PRO A 39 -2.41 -3.37 5.52
CA PRO A 39 -3.43 -4.38 5.74
C PRO A 39 -2.83 -5.79 5.83
N PHE A 40 -1.59 -5.94 5.37
CA PHE A 40 -0.73 -7.12 5.52
C PHE A 40 0.24 -6.96 6.70
N GLY A 41 -0.02 -6.03 7.63
CA GLY A 41 0.70 -5.92 8.89
C GLY A 41 0.86 -7.30 9.55
N PRO A 42 1.86 -7.49 10.42
CA PRO A 42 2.33 -8.80 10.82
C PRO A 42 1.16 -9.68 11.32
N LYS A 43 0.64 -10.54 10.42
CA LYS A 43 -0.24 -11.65 10.76
C LYS A 43 0.65 -12.68 11.41
N VAL A 44 1.02 -12.43 12.67
CA VAL A 44 1.67 -13.43 13.52
C VAL A 44 0.62 -14.50 13.81
N LEU A 45 0.57 -15.52 12.96
CA LEU A 45 -0.06 -16.77 13.37
C LEU A 45 0.76 -17.30 14.55
N PRO A 46 0.13 -17.72 15.67
CA PRO A 46 0.86 -18.34 16.75
C PRO A 46 1.61 -19.53 16.16
N MET A 47 2.93 -19.59 16.37
CA MET A 47 3.70 -20.78 16.00
C MET A 47 3.04 -21.97 16.67
N SER A 48 2.67 -22.97 15.86
CA SER A 48 2.15 -24.23 16.37
C SER A 48 3.11 -24.77 17.42
N PRO A 49 2.65 -25.15 18.63
CA PRO A 49 3.53 -25.71 19.64
C PRO A 49 4.17 -27.00 19.11
N ILE A 50 5.45 -27.19 19.44
CA ILE A 50 6.18 -28.44 19.20
C ILE A 50 5.82 -29.48 20.27
#